data_AF-Q58336-F1
#
_entry.id   AF-Q58336-F1
#
_cell.length_a   1.000
_cell.length_b   1.000
_cell.length_c   1.000
_cell.angle_alpha   90.00
_cell.angle_beta   90.00
_cell.angle_gamma   90.00
#
_symmetry.space_group_name_H-M   'P 1'
#
loop_
_entity.id
_entity.type
_entity.pdbx_description
1 polymer ?
#
loop_
_entity_poly.entity_id
_entity_poly.type
_entity_poly.pdbx_seq_one_letter_code
_entity_poly.pdbx_strand_id
1 'polypeptide(L)'
;MELSIENELDKNILSILKDQDLIEDYALKVKIERCNNKYICTCDVIIIQKKLFIKKPVKIEPIKKRLMEILEAKPYNVEYRIDIRLY
;
A
#
# COMPACT_ATOMS: atom_id res chain seq x y z
N MET A 1 8.08 9.13 -12.47
CA MET A 1 8.60 8.27 -11.39
C MET A 1 7.48 7.92 -10.42
N GLU A 2 6.85 8.93 -9.81
CA GLU A 2 5.71 8.77 -8.89
C GLU A 2 4.56 7.94 -9.49
N LEU A 3 4.03 8.34 -10.64
CA LEU A 3 2.92 7.63 -11.31
C LEU A 3 3.22 6.16 -11.64
N SER A 4 4.49 5.80 -11.88
CA SER A 4 4.88 4.43 -12.17
C SER A 4 4.89 3.57 -10.89
N ILE A 5 5.44 4.13 -9.81
CA ILE A 5 5.43 3.49 -8.49
C ILE A 5 3.99 3.34 -7.99
N GLU A 6 3.17 4.39 -8.10
CA GLU A 6 1.77 4.35 -7.68
C GLU A 6 0.98 3.28 -8.43
N ASN A 7 1.07 3.21 -9.76
CA ASN A 7 0.38 2.19 -10.56
C ASN A 7 0.82 0.75 -10.23
N GLU A 8 2.10 0.56 -9.91
CA GLU A 8 2.62 -0.76 -9.55
C GLU A 8 2.17 -1.18 -8.15
N LEU A 9 2.21 -0.27 -7.18
CA LEU A 9 1.71 -0.50 -5.84
C LEU A 9 0.20 -0.75 -5.85
N ASP A 10 -0.57 0.04 -6.59
CA ASP A 10 -2.02 -0.08 -6.73
C ASP A 10 -2.42 -1.47 -7.25
N LYS A 11 -1.81 -1.91 -8.36
CA LYS A 11 -2.05 -3.26 -8.92
C LYS A 11 -1.74 -4.38 -7.92
N ASN A 12 -0.67 -4.26 -7.15
CA ASN A 12 -0.28 -5.29 -6.20
C ASN A 12 -1.17 -5.29 -4.95
N ILE A 13 -1.55 -4.11 -4.43
CA ILE A 13 -2.52 -4.00 -3.34
C ILE A 13 -3.84 -4.61 -3.79
N LEU A 14 -4.39 -4.18 -4.92
CA LEU A 14 -5.66 -4.68 -5.45
C LEU A 14 -5.68 -6.20 -5.56
N SER A 15 -4.58 -6.82 -6.02
CA SER A 15 -4.48 -8.27 -6.11
C SER A 15 -4.60 -8.95 -4.73
N ILE A 16 -3.88 -8.46 -3.72
CA ILE A 16 -3.92 -9.00 -2.35
C ILE A 16 -5.29 -8.79 -1.73
N LEU A 17 -5.90 -7.63 -1.96
CA LEU A 17 -7.22 -7.28 -1.43
C LEU A 17 -8.31 -8.19 -2.03
N LYS A 18 -8.24 -8.48 -3.33
CA LYS A 18 -9.17 -9.41 -4.01
C LYS A 18 -9.12 -10.83 -3.43
N ASP A 19 -7.93 -11.32 -3.07
CA ASP A 19 -7.78 -12.64 -2.45
C ASP A 19 -8.43 -12.74 -1.07
N GLN A 20 -8.68 -11.61 -0.39
CA GLN A 20 -9.29 -11.60 0.93
C GLN A 20 -10.83 -11.55 0.92
N ASP A 21 -11.48 -11.14 -0.18
CA ASP A 21 -12.96 -10.97 -0.37
C ASP A 21 -13.73 -10.23 0.76
N LEU A 22 -13.01 -9.58 1.68
CA LEU A 22 -13.55 -8.93 2.88
C LEU A 22 -13.69 -7.41 2.75
N ILE A 23 -13.42 -6.87 1.56
CA ILE A 23 -13.12 -5.44 1.36
C ILE A 23 -14.20 -4.82 0.49
N GLU A 24 -14.78 -3.73 1.00
CA GLU A 24 -15.80 -2.95 0.30
C GLU A 24 -15.13 -2.02 -0.68
N ASP A 25 -14.10 -1.30 -0.22
CA ASP A 25 -13.33 -0.39 -1.04
C ASP A 25 -11.92 -0.17 -0.45
N TYR A 26 -11.02 0.43 -1.22
CA TYR A 26 -9.73 0.89 -0.72
C TYR A 26 -9.27 2.15 -1.46
N ALA A 27 -8.39 2.90 -0.82
CA ALA A 27 -7.68 4.00 -1.44
C ALA A 27 -6.19 3.85 -1.19
N LEU A 28 -5.39 4.07 -2.23
CA LEU A 28 -3.95 4.24 -2.13
C LEU A 28 -3.62 5.71 -2.40
N LYS A 29 -2.73 6.28 -1.60
CA LYS A 29 -2.10 7.56 -1.87
C LYS A 29 -0.59 7.41 -1.76
N VAL A 30 0.11 7.73 -2.84
CA VAL A 30 1.56 7.74 -2.87
C VAL A 30 2.05 9.18 -2.93
N LYS A 31 3.04 9.51 -2.10
CA LYS A 31 3.77 10.77 -2.17
C LYS A 31 5.26 10.50 -2.26
N ILE A 32 5.94 11.12 -3.21
CA ILE A 32 7.40 11.08 -3.30
C ILE A 32 7.95 12.47 -3.03
N GLU A 33 8.62 12.61 -1.89
CA GLU A 33 9.28 13.86 -1.50
C GLU A 33 10.78 13.72 -1.65
N ARG A 34 11.48 14.80 -1.98
CA ARG A 34 12.93 14.85 -1.99
C ARG A 34 13.41 15.64 -0.78
N CYS A 35 14.15 15.00 0.11
CA CYS A 35 14.70 15.62 1.32
C CYS A 35 16.18 15.25 1.46
N ASN A 36 17.07 16.24 1.59
CA ASN A 36 18.52 16.04 1.77
C ASN A 36 19.15 15.01 0.81
N ASN A 37 18.90 15.14 -0.50
CA ASN A 37 19.36 14.21 -1.56
C ASN A 37 18.85 12.77 -1.47
N LYS A 38 17.92 12.47 -0.57
CA LYS A 38 17.17 11.22 -0.53
C LYS A 38 15.75 11.41 -1.06
N TYR A 39 15.20 10.35 -1.61
CA TYR A 39 13.78 10.28 -1.93
C TYR A 39 13.07 9.61 -0.75
N ILE A 40 11.97 10.19 -0.29
CA ILE A 40 11.10 9.61 0.74
C ILE A 40 9.78 9.26 0.06
N CYS A 41 9.48 7.98 -0.03
CA CYS A 41 8.21 7.48 -0.56
C CYS A 41 7.26 7.18 0.59
N THR A 42 6.19 7.96 0.71
CA THR A 42 5.12 7.71 1.67
C THR A 42 3.94 7.06 0.95
N CYS A 43 3.53 5.89 1.44
CA CYS A 43 2.38 5.15 0.96
C CYS A 43 1.32 5.10 2.06
N ASP A 44 0.20 5.77 1.86
CA ASP A 44 -0.96 5.71 2.72
C ASP A 44 -2.01 4.81 2.08
N VAL A 45 -2.36 3.71 2.74
CA VAL A 45 -3.39 2.77 2.29
C VAL A 45 -4.57 2.83 3.26
N ILE A 46 -5.75 3.14 2.73
CA ILE A 46 -7.01 3.09 3.46
C ILE A 46 -7.78 1.89 2.94
N ILE A 47 -8.23 1.04 3.84
CA ILE A 47 -8.99 -0.17 3.52
C ILE A 47 -10.33 -0.06 4.23
N ILE A 48 -11.42 -0.13 3.47
CA ILE A 48 -12.79 -0.12 3.97
C ILE A 48 -13.30 -1.56 3.92
N GLN A 49 -13.60 -2.15 5.07
CA GLN A 49 -14.11 -3.53 5.13
C GLN A 49 -15.60 -3.60 4.83
N LYS A 50 -16.03 -4.68 4.15
CA LYS A 50 -17.46 -4.98 4.02
C LYS A 50 -18.02 -5.18 5.42
N LYS A 51 -19.17 -4.57 5.70
CA LYS A 51 -19.96 -4.88 6.91
C LYS A 51 -20.56 -6.28 6.83
N LEU A 52 -19.75 -7.30 7.07
CA LEU A 52 -20.17 -8.69 7.14
C LEU A 52 -20.39 -9.09 8.60
N PHE A 53 -21.44 -9.87 8.86
CA PHE A 53 -21.76 -10.42 10.18
C PHE A 53 -20.64 -11.31 10.75
N ILE A 54 -19.71 -11.77 9.90
CA ILE A 54 -18.56 -12.59 10.28
C ILE A 54 -17.31 -11.70 10.32
N LYS A 55 -16.85 -11.39 11.54
CA LYS A 55 -15.69 -10.55 11.89
C LYS A 55 -14.32 -11.15 11.48
N LYS A 56 -14.12 -11.64 10.26
CA LYS A 56 -12.75 -11.96 9.84
C LYS A 56 -12.01 -10.65 9.55
N PRO A 57 -10.97 -10.28 10.32
CA PRO A 57 -10.24 -9.06 10.07
C PRO A 57 -9.43 -9.18 8.77
N VAL A 58 -9.38 -8.12 7.98
CA VAL A 58 -8.43 -8.01 6.87
C VAL A 58 -7.01 -8.12 7.40
N LYS A 59 -6.22 -8.98 6.77
CA LYS A 59 -4.80 -9.15 7.09
C LYS A 59 -4.01 -8.04 6.41
N ILE A 60 -3.47 -7.13 7.21
CA ILE A 60 -2.64 -6.00 6.75
C ILE A 60 -1.18 -6.38 6.47
N GLU A 61 -0.65 -7.40 7.15
CA GLU A 61 0.75 -7.83 7.02
C GLU A 61 1.16 -8.21 5.59
N PRO A 62 0.36 -8.99 4.83
CA PRO A 62 0.68 -9.29 3.43
C PRO A 62 0.79 -8.04 2.57
N ILE A 63 -0.08 -7.04 2.81
CA ILE A 63 -0.10 -5.78 2.09
C ILE A 63 1.18 -5.01 2.39
N LYS A 64 1.50 -4.83 3.67
CA LYS A 64 2.70 -4.13 4.11
C LYS A 64 3.98 -4.78 3.56
N LYS A 65 4.08 -6.10 3.65
CA LYS A 65 5.22 -6.86 3.14
C LYS A 65 5.39 -6.65 1.63
N ARG A 66 4.28 -6.73 0.87
CA ARG A 66 4.34 -6.57 -0.58
C ARG A 66 4.75 -5.16 -1.01
N LEU A 67 4.26 -4.15 -0.30
CA LEU A 67 4.64 -2.75 -0.54
C LEU A 67 6.14 -2.55 -0.28
N MET A 68 6.66 -3.10 0.82
CA MET A 68 8.09 -3.05 1.11
C MET A 68 8.92 -3.70 0.00
N GLU A 69 8.56 -4.91 -0.44
CA GLU A 69 9.27 -5.62 -1.52
C GLU A 69 9.34 -4.79 -2.81
N ILE A 70 8.25 -4.13 -3.20
CA ILE A 70 8.19 -3.31 -4.43
C ILE A 70 9.09 -2.07 -4.29
N LEU A 71 9.08 -1.43 -3.12
CA LEU A 71 9.85 -0.22 -2.87
C LEU A 71 11.35 -0.53 -2.74
N GLU A 72 11.72 -1.62 -2.07
CA GLU A 72 13.11 -2.10 -1.94
C GLU A 72 13.71 -2.54 -3.28
N ALA A 73 12.89 -3.03 -4.22
CA ALA A 73 13.36 -3.42 -5.55
C ALA A 73 13.71 -2.21 -6.43
N LYS A 74 13.44 -0.97 -6.02
CA LYS A 74 13.74 0.22 -6.83
C LYS A 74 15.21 0.62 -6.72
N PRO A 75 15.86 1.02 -7.84
CA PRO A 75 17.30 1.30 -7.88
C PRO A 75 17.70 2.63 -7.21
N TYR A 76 16.79 3.28 -6.50
CA TYR A 76 16.99 4.59 -5.90
C TYR A 76 17.13 4.44 -4.40
N ASN A 77 17.98 5.25 -3.76
CA ASN A 77 18.13 5.28 -2.31
C ASN A 77 16.88 5.95 -1.70
N VAL A 78 15.78 5.19 -1.66
CA VAL A 78 14.45 5.64 -1.26
C VAL A 78 14.19 5.12 0.15
N GLU A 79 14.08 6.04 1.10
CA GLU A 79 13.46 5.72 2.38
C GLU A 79 11.95 5.62 2.17
N TYR A 80 11.31 4.65 2.81
CA TYR A 80 9.87 4.46 2.64
C TYR A 80 9.14 4.47 3.98
N ARG A 81 7.91 5.00 3.94
CA ARG A 81 6.99 4.98 5.07
C ARG A 81 5.65 4.46 4.58
N ILE A 82 5.17 3.40 5.23
CA ILE A 82 3.91 2.74 4.89
C ILE A 82 2.96 2.87 6.09
N ASP A 83 1.84 3.55 5.88
CA ASP A 83 0.74 3.67 6.84
C ASP A 83 -0.49 2.96 6.26
N ILE A 84 -1.04 2.00 7.00
CA ILE A 84 -2.21 1.22 6.58
C ILE A 84 -3.28 1.40 7.64
N ARG A 85 -4.45 1.90 7.24
CA ARG A 85 -5.59 2.16 8.12
C ARG A 85 -6.79 1.34 7.69
N LEU A 86 -7.46 0.76 8.67
CA LEU A 86 -8.68 -0.03 8.50
C LEU A 86 -9.87 0.78 9.00
N TYR A 87 -10.92 0.88 8.17
CA TYR A 87 -12.20 1.52 8.48
C TYR A 87 -13.37 0.55 8.30
#